data_AF-A0A430AJE7-F1
#
_entry.id   AF-A0A430AJE7-F1
#
_cell.length_a   1.000
_cell.length_b   1.000
_cell.length_c   1.000
_cell.angle_alpha   90.00
_cell.angle_beta   90.00
_cell.angle_gamma   90.00
#
_symmetry.space_group_name_H-M   'P 1'
#
loop_
_entity.id
_entity.type
_entity.pdbx_description
1 polymer ?
#
loop_
_entity_poly.entity_id
_entity_poly.type
_entity_poly.pdbx_seq_one_letter_code
_entity_poly.pdbx_strand_id
1 'polypeptide(L)'
;MKRELVRVILKKYWPLLLCLFILGVGTSFISGKSSVSTWQDTIDYHKTPEYKKEGKKSYNEGKKIEIIESENTKTGVPSFINSYKDYKNFEEYEKSSMQFFLVKKTAKTASSYTLQHGSNPLYMLLCLSFLFAFLLLSFDNQSQFNRLLLKSKFSRLEILLTKLFAIMGTVLFTSIIGSTLFYLIVAYSVPAFYFNIPLAILIWKICYTCLFCLVFSASGILMASLVNKVSLGIVTSIGLVFSFTLFTASIADILVLFNPNFSGTAQSFWRYTSVPYEAFTYLLYRNKVLLLLIPFLLLVILSLATYWVFKRISLEQQDNYLTLKQLNVPVYIVFVFYTTFSLGVQGIPFGGAIPTNLSFQADWVVYGLNIVGVFLTSLLIGHMVLYKKFPLISRYYSFKKK
;
A
#
# COMPACT_ATOMS: atom_id res chain seq x y z
N MET A 1 5.33 13.09 29.31
CA MET A 1 6.11 13.95 28.39
C MET A 1 6.25 15.35 28.97
N LYS A 2 7.43 15.98 28.87
CA LYS A 2 7.67 17.34 29.39
C LYS A 2 6.98 18.37 28.49
N ARG A 3 6.15 19.26 29.07
CA ARG A 3 5.31 20.23 28.32
C ARG A 3 6.12 21.15 27.40
N GLU A 4 7.30 21.58 27.84
CA GLU A 4 8.20 22.44 27.06
C GLU A 4 8.65 21.77 25.75
N LEU A 5 9.07 20.51 25.82
CA LEU A 5 9.53 19.74 24.66
C LEU A 5 8.41 19.55 23.62
N VAL A 6 7.20 19.24 24.10
CA VAL A 6 6.01 19.11 23.25
C VAL A 6 5.71 20.41 22.52
N ARG A 7 5.73 21.54 23.23
CA ARG A 7 5.46 22.86 22.65
C ARG A 7 6.47 23.20 21.55
N VAL A 8 7.76 22.95 21.78
CA VAL A 8 8.83 23.25 20.81
C VAL A 8 8.69 22.37 19.55
N ILE A 9 8.44 21.07 19.73
CA ILE A 9 8.27 20.14 18.59
C ILE A 9 7.00 20.48 17.81
N LEU A 10 5.86 20.68 18.47
CA LEU A 10 4.60 21.01 17.79
C LEU A 10 4.68 22.35 17.07
N LYS A 11 5.28 23.39 17.66
CA LYS A 11 5.43 24.70 16.98
C LYS A 11 6.17 24.56 15.65
N LYS A 12 7.15 23.67 15.59
CA LYS A 12 7.90 23.40 14.36
C LYS A 12 7.12 22.52 13.38
N TYR A 13 6.47 21.47 13.86
CA TYR A 13 5.83 20.46 13.02
C TYR A 13 4.45 20.91 12.50
N TRP A 14 3.80 21.85 13.19
CA TRP A 14 2.41 22.25 12.97
C TRP A 14 2.05 22.50 11.50
N PRO A 15 2.82 23.25 10.68
CA PRO A 15 2.43 23.51 9.29
C PRO A 15 2.30 22.23 8.46
N LEU A 16 3.25 21.29 8.63
CA LEU A 16 3.25 20.02 7.91
C LEU A 16 2.22 19.05 8.48
N LEU A 17 2.00 19.03 9.79
CA LEU A 17 0.94 18.23 10.42
C LEU A 17 -0.45 18.69 9.99
N LEU A 18 -0.68 20.00 9.89
CA LEU A 18 -1.94 20.57 9.40
C LEU A 18 -2.15 20.24 7.92
N CYS A 19 -1.10 20.34 7.10
CA CYS A 19 -1.16 19.97 5.70
C CYS A 19 -1.48 18.47 5.51
N LEU A 20 -0.84 17.58 6.29
CA LEU A 20 -1.19 16.15 6.33
C LEU A 20 -2.66 15.94 6.68
N PHE A 21 -3.18 16.65 7.69
CA PHE A 21 -4.58 16.55 8.09
C PHE A 21 -5.52 16.98 6.97
N ILE A 22 -5.30 18.15 6.37
CA ILE A 22 -6.15 18.69 5.30
C ILE A 22 -6.14 17.76 4.08
N LEU A 23 -4.96 17.31 3.64
CA LEU A 23 -4.85 16.40 2.49
C LEU A 23 -5.43 15.02 2.80
N GLY A 24 -5.19 14.46 3.99
CA GLY A 24 -5.70 13.14 4.38
C GLY A 24 -7.22 13.11 4.53
N VAL A 25 -7.81 14.12 5.16
CA VAL A 25 -9.28 14.23 5.26
C VAL A 25 -9.89 14.59 3.90
N GLY A 26 -9.27 15.51 3.15
CA GLY A 26 -9.73 15.94 1.83
C GLY A 26 -9.75 14.79 0.81
N THR A 27 -8.71 13.96 0.77
CA THR A 27 -8.68 12.75 -0.09
C THR A 27 -9.80 11.79 0.27
N SER A 28 -10.02 11.51 1.56
CA SER A 28 -11.15 10.68 2.00
C SER A 28 -12.52 11.25 1.62
N PHE A 29 -12.69 12.58 1.69
CA PHE A 29 -13.91 13.25 1.26
C PHE A 29 -14.15 13.08 -0.25
N ILE A 30 -13.12 13.35 -1.07
CA ILE A 30 -13.17 13.22 -2.53
C ILE A 30 -13.47 11.76 -2.92
N SER A 31 -12.79 10.79 -2.31
CA SER A 31 -13.05 9.37 -2.54
C SER A 31 -14.50 8.99 -2.18
N GLY A 32 -15.04 9.51 -1.07
CA GLY A 32 -16.43 9.25 -0.67
C GLY A 32 -17.43 9.77 -1.68
N LYS A 33 -17.25 11.02 -2.13
CA LYS A 33 -18.09 11.63 -3.18
C LYS A 33 -17.99 10.90 -4.51
N SER A 34 -16.77 10.57 -4.94
CA SER A 34 -16.53 9.83 -6.17
C SER A 34 -17.19 8.44 -6.13
N SER A 35 -17.04 7.69 -5.03
CA SER A 35 -17.71 6.39 -4.86
C SER A 35 -19.23 6.47 -4.91
N VAL A 36 -19.83 7.49 -4.28
CA VAL A 36 -21.28 7.72 -4.36
C VAL A 36 -21.72 8.04 -5.78
N SER A 37 -21.00 8.91 -6.49
CA SER A 37 -21.28 9.25 -7.89
C SER A 37 -21.26 8.00 -8.76
N THR A 38 -20.19 7.19 -8.69
CA THR A 38 -20.07 5.96 -9.46
C THR A 38 -21.20 4.97 -9.16
N TRP A 39 -21.64 4.89 -7.91
CA TRP A 39 -22.79 4.05 -7.54
C TRP A 39 -24.11 4.59 -8.12
N GLN A 40 -24.33 5.92 -8.11
CA GLN A 40 -25.51 6.55 -8.72
C GLN A 40 -25.54 6.29 -10.24
N ASP A 41 -24.42 6.53 -10.93
CA ASP A 41 -24.28 6.27 -12.37
C ASP A 41 -24.59 4.80 -12.69
N THR A 42 -24.11 3.89 -11.83
CA THR A 42 -24.41 2.45 -11.96
C THR A 42 -25.92 2.20 -11.84
N ILE A 43 -26.57 2.72 -10.80
CA ILE A 43 -28.00 2.51 -10.59
C ILE A 43 -28.84 3.06 -11.74
N ASP A 44 -28.50 4.26 -12.23
CA ASP A 44 -29.26 4.87 -13.31
C ASP A 44 -29.10 4.08 -14.62
N TYR A 45 -27.91 3.53 -14.88
CA TYR A 45 -27.71 2.56 -15.96
C TYR A 45 -28.58 1.31 -15.79
N HIS A 46 -28.70 0.75 -14.58
CA HIS A 46 -29.51 -0.46 -14.33
C HIS A 46 -31.02 -0.21 -14.53
N LYS A 47 -31.49 1.04 -14.40
CA LYS A 47 -32.89 1.41 -14.68
C LYS A 47 -33.22 1.47 -16.18
N THR A 48 -32.22 1.52 -17.05
CA THR A 48 -32.44 1.66 -18.51
C THR A 48 -33.16 0.43 -19.10
N PRO A 49 -34.03 0.61 -20.10
CA PRO A 49 -34.68 -0.51 -20.80
C PRO A 49 -33.67 -1.44 -21.48
N GLU A 50 -32.56 -0.86 -21.95
CA GLU A 50 -31.44 -1.56 -22.60
C GLU A 50 -30.78 -2.56 -21.65
N TYR A 51 -30.37 -2.09 -20.46
CA TYR A 51 -29.79 -2.97 -19.44
C TYR A 51 -30.76 -4.09 -19.05
N LYS A 52 -32.04 -3.79 -18.85
CA LYS A 52 -33.03 -4.82 -18.49
C LYS A 52 -33.21 -5.87 -19.57
N LYS A 53 -33.19 -5.46 -20.84
CA LYS A 53 -33.35 -6.35 -21.99
C LYS A 53 -32.09 -7.21 -22.20
N GLU A 54 -30.91 -6.60 -22.19
CA GLU A 54 -29.63 -7.28 -22.43
C GLU A 54 -29.16 -8.09 -21.22
N GLY A 55 -29.37 -7.57 -20.01
CA GLY A 55 -29.07 -8.25 -18.75
C GLY A 55 -29.93 -9.49 -18.57
N LYS A 56 -31.24 -9.41 -18.81
CA LYS A 56 -32.15 -10.57 -18.76
C LYS A 56 -31.82 -11.60 -19.85
N LYS A 57 -31.47 -11.14 -21.05
CA LYS A 57 -30.99 -12.01 -22.14
C LYS A 57 -29.71 -12.75 -21.72
N SER A 58 -28.72 -12.03 -21.17
CA SER A 58 -27.45 -12.60 -20.71
C SER A 58 -27.65 -13.60 -19.56
N TYR A 59 -28.49 -13.26 -18.58
CA TYR A 59 -28.89 -14.14 -17.47
C TYR A 59 -29.52 -15.44 -17.99
N ASN A 60 -30.52 -15.33 -18.88
CA ASN A 60 -31.27 -16.47 -19.42
C ASN A 60 -30.43 -17.35 -20.35
N GLU A 61 -29.55 -16.75 -21.15
CA GLU A 61 -28.62 -17.49 -22.02
C GLU A 61 -27.54 -18.22 -21.21
N GLY A 62 -27.50 -18.04 -19.89
CA GLY A 62 -26.43 -18.54 -19.04
C GLY A 62 -25.06 -18.00 -19.48
N LYS A 63 -25.05 -16.96 -20.34
CA LYS A 63 -23.85 -16.22 -20.71
C LYS A 63 -23.42 -15.56 -19.43
N LYS A 64 -22.46 -16.18 -18.74
CA LYS A 64 -21.76 -15.56 -17.63
C LYS A 64 -21.40 -14.16 -18.10
N ILE A 65 -21.95 -13.11 -17.48
CA ILE A 65 -21.24 -11.85 -17.50
C ILE A 65 -20.07 -12.08 -16.55
N GLU A 66 -19.05 -12.69 -17.14
CA GLU A 66 -17.68 -12.64 -16.68
C GLU A 66 -17.36 -11.16 -16.57
N ILE A 67 -17.12 -10.69 -15.35
CA ILE A 67 -16.07 -9.69 -15.26
C ILE A 67 -14.82 -10.50 -15.62
N ILE A 68 -14.44 -10.44 -16.90
CA ILE A 68 -13.43 -11.27 -17.56
C ILE A 68 -12.27 -11.55 -16.59
N GLU A 69 -12.17 -12.80 -16.19
CA GLU A 69 -10.93 -13.46 -15.81
C GLU A 69 -10.80 -14.63 -16.79
N SER A 70 -9.71 -14.62 -17.54
CA SER A 70 -9.51 -15.46 -18.73
C SER A 70 -9.83 -16.93 -18.51
N GLU A 71 -10.45 -17.55 -19.51
CA GLU A 71 -10.67 -18.99 -19.63
C GLU A 71 -9.33 -19.74 -19.66
N ASN A 72 -8.95 -20.42 -18.56
CA ASN A 72 -7.89 -21.42 -18.60
C ASN A 72 -8.54 -22.81 -18.73
N THR A 73 -8.68 -23.28 -19.96
CA THR A 73 -9.41 -24.49 -20.37
C THR A 73 -8.78 -25.82 -19.92
N LYS A 74 -7.74 -25.80 -19.07
CA LYS A 74 -7.03 -27.03 -18.62
C LYS A 74 -7.25 -27.44 -17.17
N THR A 75 -7.75 -26.57 -16.28
CA THR A 75 -7.87 -26.91 -14.84
C THR A 75 -9.30 -26.95 -14.31
N GLY A 76 -10.31 -26.60 -15.11
CA GLY A 76 -11.72 -26.85 -14.78
C GLY A 76 -12.27 -26.18 -13.52
N VAL A 77 -11.54 -25.24 -12.90
CA VAL A 77 -12.00 -24.53 -11.69
C VAL A 77 -12.08 -23.04 -12.00
N PRO A 78 -13.30 -22.50 -12.19
CA PRO A 78 -13.51 -21.07 -12.33
C PRO A 78 -13.62 -20.44 -10.94
N SER A 79 -12.90 -19.35 -10.75
CA SER A 79 -12.95 -18.54 -9.54
C SER A 79 -13.95 -17.41 -9.75
N PHE A 80 -15.10 -17.52 -9.11
CA PHE A 80 -16.24 -16.66 -9.36
C PHE A 80 -16.36 -15.53 -8.34
N ILE A 81 -16.59 -14.31 -8.83
CA ILE A 81 -17.34 -13.29 -8.10
C ILE A 81 -18.79 -13.42 -8.59
N ASN A 82 -19.54 -14.30 -7.93
CA ASN A 82 -20.96 -14.63 -8.18
C ASN A 82 -21.33 -14.92 -9.64
N SER A 83 -21.53 -16.19 -9.96
CA SER A 83 -22.13 -16.62 -11.22
C SER A 83 -23.63 -16.26 -11.23
N TYR A 84 -24.24 -16.04 -12.40
CA TYR A 84 -25.71 -15.96 -12.51
C TYR A 84 -26.42 -17.16 -11.88
N LYS A 85 -25.75 -18.32 -11.87
CA LYS A 85 -26.21 -19.56 -11.25
C LYS A 85 -26.33 -19.48 -9.72
N ASP A 86 -25.69 -18.50 -9.09
CA ASP A 86 -25.76 -18.27 -7.65
C ASP A 86 -27.04 -17.52 -7.24
N TYR A 87 -27.81 -17.02 -8.21
CA TYR A 87 -29.04 -16.26 -8.00
C TYR A 87 -30.24 -17.02 -8.58
N LYS A 88 -31.37 -17.01 -7.86
CA LYS A 88 -32.57 -17.77 -8.26
C LYS A 88 -33.26 -17.17 -9.48
N ASN A 89 -33.14 -15.86 -9.66
CA ASN A 89 -33.72 -15.12 -10.77
C ASN A 89 -32.90 -13.86 -11.09
N PHE A 90 -33.23 -13.20 -12.21
CA PHE A 90 -32.56 -11.98 -12.65
C PHE A 90 -32.76 -10.83 -11.66
N GLU A 91 -33.92 -10.73 -11.02
CA GLU A 91 -34.23 -9.67 -10.06
C GLU A 91 -33.33 -9.74 -8.82
N GLU A 92 -32.98 -10.94 -8.34
CA GLU A 92 -32.05 -11.14 -7.24
C GLU A 92 -30.61 -10.74 -7.62
N TYR A 93 -30.20 -11.06 -8.85
CA TYR A 93 -28.92 -10.62 -9.41
C TYR A 93 -28.86 -9.09 -9.55
N GLU A 94 -29.88 -8.49 -10.17
CA GLU A 94 -29.99 -7.04 -10.39
C GLU A 94 -29.89 -6.31 -9.04
N LYS A 95 -30.66 -6.77 -8.04
CA LYS A 95 -30.59 -6.24 -6.67
C LYS A 95 -29.20 -6.37 -6.05
N SER A 96 -28.51 -7.48 -6.26
CA SER A 96 -27.13 -7.67 -5.76
C SER A 96 -26.13 -6.76 -6.45
N SER A 97 -26.28 -6.50 -7.75
CA SER A 97 -25.39 -5.64 -8.53
C SER A 97 -25.49 -4.16 -8.16
N MET A 98 -26.60 -3.74 -7.56
CA MET A 98 -26.82 -2.38 -7.07
C MET A 98 -26.34 -2.16 -5.63
N GLN A 99 -25.83 -3.19 -4.95
CA GLN A 99 -25.29 -3.06 -3.60
C GLN A 99 -24.02 -2.23 -3.59
N PHE A 100 -23.83 -1.39 -2.57
CA PHE A 100 -22.63 -0.56 -2.49
C PHE A 100 -21.38 -1.37 -2.15
N PHE A 101 -21.55 -2.40 -1.30
CA PHE A 101 -20.50 -3.36 -0.99
C PHE A 101 -20.82 -4.70 -1.64
N LEU A 102 -19.86 -5.25 -2.35
CA LEU A 102 -19.96 -6.59 -2.88
C LEU A 102 -19.73 -7.60 -1.74
N VAL A 103 -20.66 -8.54 -1.58
CA VAL A 103 -20.53 -9.65 -0.62
C VAL A 103 -19.95 -10.87 -1.33
N LYS A 104 -18.67 -11.17 -1.08
CA LYS A 104 -18.07 -12.44 -1.57
C LYS A 104 -18.29 -13.52 -0.52
N LYS A 105 -19.16 -14.49 -0.81
CA LYS A 105 -19.39 -15.68 0.03
C LYS A 105 -18.41 -16.78 -0.37
N THR A 106 -17.63 -17.30 0.57
CA THR A 106 -16.88 -18.56 0.35
C THR A 106 -17.61 -19.75 0.94
N ALA A 107 -17.35 -20.95 0.40
CA ALA A 107 -18.01 -22.23 0.67
C ALA A 107 -18.12 -22.64 2.16
N LYS A 108 -17.45 -21.92 3.07
CA LYS A 108 -17.57 -22.07 4.53
C LYS A 108 -17.87 -20.69 5.15
N THR A 109 -19.13 -20.26 5.08
CA THR A 109 -19.78 -19.19 5.89
C THR A 109 -19.09 -17.82 5.98
N ALA A 110 -18.03 -17.56 5.21
CA ALA A 110 -17.30 -16.31 5.26
C ALA A 110 -17.73 -15.33 4.17
N SER A 111 -18.32 -14.22 4.62
CA SER A 111 -18.76 -13.12 3.75
C SER A 111 -17.77 -11.96 3.88
N SER A 112 -16.96 -11.73 2.85
CA SER A 112 -16.11 -10.53 2.77
C SER A 112 -16.85 -9.40 2.05
N TYR A 113 -16.63 -8.16 2.48
CA TYR A 113 -17.29 -6.97 1.93
C TYR A 113 -16.25 -6.11 1.23
N THR A 114 -16.32 -6.02 -0.09
CA THR A 114 -15.43 -5.18 -0.89
C THR A 114 -16.19 -3.98 -1.43
N LEU A 115 -15.53 -2.84 -1.61
CA LEU A 115 -16.16 -1.70 -2.26
C LEU A 115 -16.44 -2.10 -3.71
N GLN A 116 -17.70 -2.03 -4.13
CA GLN A 116 -18.08 -2.33 -5.51
C GLN A 116 -17.95 -1.09 -6.40
N HIS A 117 -18.21 0.09 -5.84
CA HIS A 117 -18.24 1.36 -6.57
C HIS A 117 -17.21 2.34 -6.00
N GLY A 118 -16.21 2.66 -6.82
CA GLY A 118 -15.18 3.67 -6.55
C GLY A 118 -13.92 3.16 -5.84
N SER A 119 -13.05 4.11 -5.46
CA SER A 119 -11.71 3.85 -4.94
C SER A 119 -11.62 4.03 -3.43
N ASN A 120 -10.97 3.10 -2.74
CA ASN A 120 -10.68 3.23 -1.31
C ASN A 120 -9.59 4.31 -1.07
N PRO A 121 -9.81 5.29 -0.17
CA PRO A 121 -8.81 6.31 0.14
C PRO A 121 -7.54 5.76 0.81
N LEU A 122 -7.54 4.51 1.29
CA LEU A 122 -6.44 3.88 2.02
C LEU A 122 -5.09 4.11 1.35
N TYR A 123 -4.95 3.81 0.06
CA TYR A 123 -3.65 3.90 -0.61
C TYR A 123 -3.07 5.31 -0.55
N MET A 124 -3.88 6.34 -0.86
CA MET A 124 -3.45 7.73 -0.74
C MET A 124 -3.10 8.10 0.72
N LEU A 125 -3.88 7.63 1.69
CA LEU A 125 -3.59 7.84 3.11
C LEU A 125 -2.26 7.19 3.53
N LEU A 126 -1.93 6.00 3.02
CA LEU A 126 -0.63 5.34 3.26
C LEU A 126 0.51 6.16 2.67
N CYS A 127 0.35 6.62 1.44
CA CYS A 127 1.33 7.48 0.75
C CYS A 127 1.60 8.76 1.54
N LEU A 128 0.54 9.47 1.92
CA LEU A 128 0.62 10.70 2.71
C LEU A 128 1.26 10.45 4.08
N SER A 129 0.84 9.38 4.77
CA SER A 129 1.38 9.02 6.09
C SER A 129 2.87 8.76 6.04
N PHE A 130 3.36 8.05 5.02
CA PHE A 130 4.78 7.81 4.81
C PHE A 130 5.55 9.09 4.47
N LEU A 131 5.09 9.83 3.46
CA LEU A 131 5.79 11.02 2.96
C LEU A 131 5.90 12.12 4.02
N PHE A 132 4.82 12.43 4.73
CA PHE A 132 4.86 13.46 5.77
C PHE A 132 5.70 13.04 6.97
N ALA A 133 5.64 11.77 7.35
CA ALA A 133 6.46 11.25 8.44
C ALA A 133 7.96 11.28 8.10
N PHE A 134 8.29 10.96 6.84
CA PHE A 134 9.63 11.12 6.31
C PHE A 134 10.07 12.60 6.31
N LEU A 135 9.30 13.49 5.67
CA LEU A 135 9.63 14.91 5.51
C LEU A 135 9.87 15.62 6.86
N LEU A 136 8.98 15.40 7.83
CA LEU A 136 9.07 16.02 9.16
C LEU A 136 10.41 15.72 9.84
N LEU A 137 10.83 14.45 9.82
CA LEU A 137 12.07 14.04 10.48
C LEU A 137 13.31 14.35 9.62
N SER A 138 13.21 14.26 8.30
CA SER A 138 14.28 14.63 7.38
C SER A 138 14.62 16.12 7.45
N PHE A 139 13.62 17.00 7.55
CA PHE A 139 13.87 18.42 7.76
C PHE A 139 14.52 18.72 9.10
N ASP A 140 14.23 17.94 10.15
CA ASP A 140 14.92 18.06 11.44
C ASP A 140 16.41 17.71 11.37
N ASN A 141 16.77 16.74 10.53
CA ASN A 141 18.16 16.36 10.31
C ASN A 141 18.94 17.48 9.61
N GLN A 142 18.31 18.24 8.71
CA GLN A 142 18.96 19.36 8.01
C GLN A 142 18.98 20.67 8.82
N SER A 143 17.88 21.01 9.47
CA SER A 143 17.65 22.35 10.05
C SER A 143 18.34 22.60 11.39
N GLN A 144 19.41 21.86 11.73
CA GLN A 144 20.15 21.92 13.00
C GLN A 144 19.29 21.69 14.27
N PHE A 145 17.98 21.45 14.12
CA PHE A 145 17.02 21.36 15.21
C PHE A 145 17.27 20.15 16.09
N ASN A 146 17.68 19.02 15.51
CA ASN A 146 18.16 17.88 16.28
C ASN A 146 19.37 18.24 17.14
N ARG A 147 20.29 19.07 16.63
CA ARG A 147 21.44 19.53 17.44
C ARG A 147 20.98 20.40 18.61
N LEU A 148 20.04 21.32 18.37
CA LEU A 148 19.46 22.16 19.42
C LEU A 148 18.78 21.33 20.51
N LEU A 149 17.94 20.36 20.11
CA LEU A 149 17.25 19.49 21.06
C LEU A 149 18.23 18.57 21.82
N LEU A 150 19.25 18.03 21.15
CA LEU A 150 20.25 17.17 21.78
C LEU A 150 21.21 17.91 22.73
N LYS A 151 21.40 19.22 22.56
CA LYS A 151 22.15 20.07 23.49
C LYS A 151 21.33 20.54 24.70
N SER A 152 20.02 20.29 24.69
CA SER A 152 19.12 20.68 25.77
C SER A 152 19.13 19.67 26.93
N LYS A 153 18.36 19.96 27.99
CA LYS A 153 18.16 19.07 29.16
C LYS A 153 17.35 17.79 28.88
N PHE A 154 16.90 17.56 27.65
CA PHE A 154 16.04 16.42 27.30
C PHE A 154 16.86 15.20 26.86
N SER A 155 16.43 14.01 27.26
CA SER A 155 17.09 12.77 26.82
C SER A 155 16.76 12.44 25.37
N ARG A 156 17.63 11.67 24.69
CA ARG A 156 17.39 11.22 23.31
C ARG A 156 16.07 10.46 23.16
N LEU A 157 15.74 9.64 24.16
CA LEU A 157 14.49 8.88 24.20
C LEU A 157 13.27 9.80 24.34
N GLU A 158 13.34 10.80 25.23
CA GLU A 158 12.26 11.78 25.41
C GLU A 158 11.99 12.55 24.11
N ILE A 159 13.05 12.96 23.41
CA ILE A 159 12.97 13.66 22.13
C ILE A 159 12.30 12.76 21.08
N LEU A 160 12.76 11.52 20.92
CA LEU A 160 12.21 10.61 19.92
C LEU A 160 10.75 10.28 20.20
N LEU A 161 10.40 9.91 21.43
CA LEU A 161 9.01 9.57 21.79
C LEU A 161 8.07 10.75 21.58
N THR A 162 8.51 11.97 21.87
CA THR A 162 7.69 13.17 21.62
C THR A 162 7.44 13.39 20.12
N LYS A 163 8.44 13.17 19.28
CA LYS A 163 8.29 13.26 17.82
C LYS A 163 7.39 12.16 17.27
N LEU A 164 7.61 10.91 17.69
CA LEU A 164 6.77 9.77 17.33
C LEU A 164 5.32 10.04 17.70
N PHE A 165 5.06 10.48 18.93
CA PHE A 165 3.70 10.80 19.38
C PHE A 165 3.07 11.92 18.55
N ALA A 166 3.80 12.99 18.24
CA ALA A 166 3.28 14.08 17.41
C ALA A 166 2.93 13.63 15.98
N ILE A 167 3.83 12.88 15.34
CA ILE A 167 3.66 12.42 13.95
C ILE A 167 2.58 11.32 13.89
N MET A 168 2.78 10.23 14.62
CA MET A 168 1.88 9.06 14.62
C MET A 168 0.51 9.41 15.19
N GLY A 169 0.44 10.27 16.22
CA GLY A 169 -0.83 10.74 16.76
C GLY A 169 -1.64 11.54 15.74
N THR A 170 -0.99 12.40 14.96
CA THR A 170 -1.66 13.14 13.87
C THR A 170 -2.08 12.21 12.74
N VAL A 171 -1.25 11.24 12.35
CA VAL A 171 -1.59 10.21 11.36
C VAL A 171 -2.81 9.41 11.81
N LEU A 172 -2.82 8.96 13.07
CA LEU A 172 -3.94 8.23 13.65
C LEU A 172 -5.23 9.06 13.63
N PHE A 173 -5.17 10.30 14.11
CA PHE A 173 -6.30 11.22 14.12
C PHE A 173 -6.85 11.50 12.71
N THR A 174 -5.96 11.76 11.76
CA THR A 174 -6.29 11.98 10.35
C THR A 174 -6.93 10.74 9.73
N SER A 175 -6.41 9.55 10.04
CA SER A 175 -6.93 8.28 9.51
C SER A 175 -8.32 7.94 10.06
N ILE A 176 -8.55 8.20 11.36
CA ILE A 176 -9.86 8.02 12.00
C ILE A 176 -10.89 8.97 11.37
N ILE A 177 -10.58 10.26 11.32
CA ILE A 177 -11.51 11.26 10.79
C ILE A 177 -11.76 11.04 9.30
N GLY A 178 -10.71 10.83 8.50
CA GLY A 178 -10.83 10.58 7.06
C GLY A 178 -11.69 9.35 6.78
N SER A 179 -11.39 8.22 7.42
CA SER A 179 -12.16 6.99 7.21
C SER A 179 -13.61 7.13 7.67
N THR A 180 -13.85 7.78 8.81
CA THR A 180 -15.21 8.02 9.32
C THR A 180 -15.99 8.92 8.37
N LEU A 181 -15.39 10.01 7.90
CA LEU A 181 -15.99 10.94 6.94
C LEU A 181 -16.36 10.24 5.64
N PHE A 182 -15.47 9.41 5.09
CA PHE A 182 -15.74 8.61 3.90
C PHE A 182 -17.02 7.77 4.08
N TYR A 183 -17.10 7.00 5.16
CA TYR A 183 -18.27 6.12 5.38
C TYR A 183 -19.54 6.89 5.72
N LEU A 184 -19.44 8.05 6.39
CA LEU A 184 -20.59 8.93 6.61
C LEU A 184 -21.15 9.46 5.29
N ILE A 185 -20.30 9.94 4.38
CA ILE A 185 -20.74 10.41 3.06
C ILE A 185 -21.52 9.32 2.33
N VAL A 186 -21.00 8.09 2.34
CA VAL A 186 -21.67 6.94 1.73
C VAL A 186 -22.99 6.64 2.44
N ALA A 187 -22.99 6.52 3.77
CA ALA A 187 -24.18 6.16 4.54
C ALA A 187 -25.31 7.18 4.42
N TYR A 188 -24.99 8.48 4.25
CA TYR A 188 -25.99 9.52 4.04
C TYR A 188 -26.50 9.60 2.59
N SER A 189 -25.68 9.22 1.60
CA SER A 189 -26.03 9.39 0.18
C SER A 189 -26.63 8.14 -0.47
N VAL A 190 -26.37 6.97 0.12
CA VAL A 190 -26.83 5.66 -0.36
C VAL A 190 -27.99 5.19 0.50
N PRO A 191 -29.17 4.85 -0.06
CA PRO A 191 -30.29 4.32 0.71
C PRO A 191 -29.89 3.08 1.50
N ALA A 192 -30.40 2.96 2.73
CA ALA A 192 -29.99 1.92 3.69
C ALA A 192 -30.09 0.48 3.14
N PHE A 193 -31.03 0.23 2.23
CA PHE A 193 -31.19 -1.08 1.58
C PHE A 193 -30.01 -1.49 0.68
N TYR A 194 -29.30 -0.52 0.09
CA TYR A 194 -28.11 -0.74 -0.72
C TYR A 194 -26.81 -0.63 0.08
N PHE A 195 -26.86 -0.04 1.28
CA PHE A 195 -25.74 0.04 2.24
C PHE A 195 -25.64 -1.26 3.07
N ASN A 196 -25.16 -2.31 2.42
CA ASN A 196 -25.21 -3.68 2.91
C ASN A 196 -23.95 -4.12 3.70
N ILE A 197 -23.44 -3.30 4.63
CA ILE A 197 -22.31 -3.68 5.48
C ILE A 197 -22.65 -3.58 6.98
N PRO A 198 -22.35 -4.61 7.79
CA PRO A 198 -22.50 -4.53 9.24
C PRO A 198 -21.56 -3.49 9.87
N LEU A 199 -22.06 -2.70 10.81
CA LEU A 199 -21.28 -1.67 11.53
C LEU A 199 -20.02 -2.24 12.20
N ALA A 200 -20.10 -3.43 12.78
CA ALA A 200 -18.94 -4.08 13.41
C ALA A 200 -17.79 -4.30 12.40
N ILE A 201 -18.10 -4.69 11.16
CA ILE A 201 -17.10 -4.90 10.11
C ILE A 201 -16.51 -3.56 9.65
N LEU A 202 -17.34 -2.51 9.61
CA LEU A 202 -16.90 -1.14 9.31
C LEU A 202 -15.85 -0.65 10.32
N ILE A 203 -16.11 -0.84 11.62
CA ILE A 203 -15.17 -0.46 12.69
C ILE A 203 -13.85 -1.20 12.52
N TRP A 204 -13.87 -2.51 12.25
CA TRP A 204 -12.65 -3.28 11.99
C TRP A 204 -11.87 -2.76 10.78
N LYS A 205 -12.55 -2.36 9.70
CA LYS A 205 -11.91 -1.73 8.53
C LYS A 205 -11.23 -0.41 8.88
N ILE A 206 -11.85 0.41 9.73
CA ILE A 206 -11.27 1.68 10.20
C ILE A 206 -10.04 1.41 11.07
N CYS A 207 -10.12 0.51 12.05
CA CYS A 207 -9.00 0.12 12.90
C CYS A 207 -7.81 -0.38 12.09
N TYR A 208 -8.07 -1.23 11.10
CA TYR A 208 -7.05 -1.74 10.19
C TYR A 208 -6.39 -0.64 9.35
N THR A 209 -7.20 0.27 8.78
CA THR A 209 -6.71 1.43 8.03
C THR A 209 -5.78 2.28 8.88
N CYS A 210 -6.16 2.56 10.12
CA CYS A 210 -5.35 3.30 11.07
C CYS A 210 -4.02 2.60 11.36
N LEU A 211 -4.06 1.28 11.59
CA LEU A 211 -2.86 0.51 11.91
C LEU A 211 -1.87 0.46 10.74
N PHE A 212 -2.35 0.35 9.50
CA PHE A 212 -1.49 0.42 8.32
C PHE A 212 -0.91 1.82 8.08
N CYS A 213 -1.70 2.88 8.30
CA CYS A 213 -1.18 4.25 8.25
C CYS A 213 -0.08 4.48 9.29
N LEU A 214 -0.22 3.91 10.49
CA LEU A 214 0.82 3.94 11.53
C LEU A 214 2.08 3.17 11.11
N VAL A 215 1.93 1.99 10.50
CA VAL A 215 3.07 1.23 9.94
C VAL A 215 3.81 2.04 8.87
N PHE A 216 3.08 2.66 7.94
CA PHE A 216 3.65 3.50 6.88
C PHE A 216 4.30 4.76 7.45
N SER A 217 3.72 5.35 8.47
CA SER A 217 4.35 6.44 9.21
C SER A 217 5.66 5.97 9.85
N ALA A 218 5.66 4.83 10.54
CA ALA A 218 6.85 4.27 11.19
C ALA A 218 7.98 3.97 10.19
N SER A 219 7.65 3.43 9.01
CA SER A 219 8.64 3.19 7.96
C SER A 219 9.19 4.48 7.38
N GLY A 220 8.35 5.52 7.22
CA GLY A 220 8.80 6.87 6.82
C GLY A 220 9.77 7.49 7.83
N ILE A 221 9.48 7.37 9.13
CA ILE A 221 10.34 7.85 10.23
C ILE A 221 11.66 7.08 10.26
N LEU A 222 11.61 5.76 10.09
CA LEU A 222 12.82 4.93 10.00
C LEU A 222 13.67 5.36 8.81
N MET A 223 13.05 5.52 7.64
CA MET A 223 13.73 5.95 6.41
C MET A 223 14.40 7.32 6.59
N ALA A 224 13.70 8.29 7.20
CA ALA A 224 14.26 9.59 7.50
C ALA A 224 15.40 9.53 8.53
N SER A 225 15.40 8.54 9.43
CA SER A 225 16.51 8.30 10.37
C SER A 225 17.72 7.67 9.67
N LEU A 226 17.48 6.86 8.64
CA LEU A 226 18.51 6.17 7.87
C LEU A 226 19.17 7.06 6.82
N VAL A 227 18.41 7.93 6.16
CA VAL A 227 18.91 8.77 5.06
C VAL A 227 19.34 10.14 5.55
N ASN A 228 20.59 10.48 5.31
CA ASN A 228 21.18 11.76 5.74
C ASN A 228 20.96 12.88 4.71
N LYS A 229 20.87 12.52 3.42
CA LYS A 229 20.65 13.46 2.31
C LYS A 229 19.17 13.56 1.94
N VAL A 230 18.52 14.64 2.36
CA VAL A 230 17.07 14.83 2.17
C VAL A 230 16.66 14.85 0.70
N SER A 231 17.42 15.50 -0.19
CA SER A 231 17.06 15.56 -1.61
C SER A 231 16.96 14.15 -2.25
N LEU A 232 17.97 13.32 -2.05
CA LEU A 232 17.95 11.92 -2.52
C LEU A 232 16.92 11.09 -1.75
N GLY A 233 16.75 11.34 -0.45
CA GLY A 233 15.76 10.67 0.36
C GLY A 233 14.32 10.96 -0.08
N ILE A 234 14.01 12.18 -0.54
CA ILE A 234 12.71 12.53 -1.13
C ILE A 234 12.48 11.71 -2.40
N VAL A 235 13.47 11.67 -3.32
CA VAL A 235 13.36 10.89 -4.56
C VAL A 235 13.17 9.40 -4.26
N THR A 236 13.94 8.85 -3.32
CA THR A 236 13.79 7.44 -2.91
C THR A 236 12.44 7.18 -2.24
N SER A 237 11.94 8.13 -1.43
CA SER A 237 10.66 8.03 -0.77
C SER A 237 9.49 8.03 -1.76
N ILE A 238 9.54 8.93 -2.75
CA ILE A 238 8.56 8.97 -3.85
C ILE A 238 8.63 7.66 -4.64
N GLY A 239 9.83 7.22 -5.01
CA GLY A 239 10.03 5.96 -5.73
C GLY A 239 9.44 4.76 -4.98
N LEU A 240 9.70 4.65 -3.67
CA LEU A 240 9.18 3.58 -2.81
C LEU A 240 7.66 3.60 -2.74
N VAL A 241 7.06 4.77 -2.57
CA VAL A 241 5.60 4.93 -2.53
C VAL A 241 4.96 4.44 -3.84
N PHE A 242 5.47 4.87 -5.00
CA PHE A 242 4.95 4.43 -6.29
C PHE A 242 5.21 2.94 -6.56
N SER A 243 6.40 2.44 -6.22
CA SER A 243 6.73 1.03 -6.41
C SER A 243 6.01 0.11 -5.42
N PHE A 244 5.43 0.63 -4.33
CA PHE A 244 4.69 -0.19 -3.37
C PHE A 244 3.48 -0.87 -4.00
N THR A 245 2.78 -0.21 -4.92
CA THR A 245 1.68 -0.83 -5.68
C THR A 245 2.17 -2.02 -6.50
N LEU A 246 3.32 -1.86 -7.17
CA LEU A 246 3.94 -2.92 -7.96
C LEU A 246 4.39 -4.07 -7.06
N PHE A 247 4.99 -3.76 -5.90
CA PHE A 247 5.35 -4.76 -4.90
C PHE A 247 4.14 -5.60 -4.46
N THR A 248 3.02 -4.94 -4.17
CA THR A 248 1.81 -5.64 -3.77
C THR A 248 1.18 -6.46 -4.90
N ALA A 249 1.26 -5.97 -6.14
CA ALA A 249 0.85 -6.73 -7.33
C ALA A 249 1.71 -7.99 -7.49
N SER A 250 3.03 -7.88 -7.34
CA SER A 250 3.96 -9.01 -7.42
C SER A 250 3.68 -10.09 -6.39
N ILE A 251 3.28 -9.72 -5.17
CA ILE A 251 2.85 -10.70 -4.17
C ILE A 251 1.61 -11.47 -4.67
N ALA A 252 0.62 -10.75 -5.19
CA ALA A 252 -0.61 -11.36 -5.68
C ALA A 252 -0.32 -12.34 -6.83
N ASP A 253 0.48 -11.94 -7.81
CA ASP A 253 0.81 -12.79 -8.96
C ASP A 253 1.60 -14.05 -8.57
N ILE A 254 2.51 -13.92 -7.60
CA ILE A 254 3.24 -15.08 -7.07
C ILE A 254 2.30 -16.03 -6.32
N LEU A 255 1.34 -15.50 -5.56
CA LEU A 255 0.34 -16.36 -4.89
C LEU A 255 -0.51 -17.12 -5.90
N VAL A 256 -0.84 -16.52 -7.05
CA VAL A 256 -1.52 -17.19 -8.16
C VAL A 256 -0.66 -18.32 -8.73
N LEU A 257 0.64 -18.10 -8.90
CA LEU A 257 1.56 -19.13 -9.40
C LEU A 257 1.62 -20.35 -8.48
N PHE A 258 1.71 -20.14 -7.17
CA PHE A 258 1.82 -21.24 -6.21
C PHE A 258 0.47 -21.88 -5.85
N ASN A 259 -0.63 -21.16 -6.09
CA ASN A 259 -1.97 -21.67 -5.85
C ASN A 259 -2.90 -21.18 -6.98
N PRO A 260 -3.13 -22.01 -8.01
CA PRO A 260 -4.01 -21.64 -9.12
C PRO A 260 -5.43 -21.28 -8.67
N ASN A 261 -5.87 -21.66 -7.47
CA ASN A 261 -7.15 -21.23 -6.91
C ASN A 261 -7.17 -19.73 -6.50
N PHE A 262 -6.01 -19.06 -6.46
CA PHE A 262 -5.88 -17.61 -6.28
C PHE A 262 -6.04 -16.81 -7.59
N SER A 263 -6.04 -17.50 -8.76
CA SER A 263 -6.11 -16.89 -10.10
C SER A 263 -7.33 -15.97 -10.32
N GLY A 264 -8.36 -16.10 -9.48
CA GLY A 264 -9.58 -15.31 -9.54
C GLY A 264 -9.60 -13.92 -8.96
N THR A 265 -8.42 -13.34 -8.73
CA THR A 265 -8.33 -12.01 -8.10
C THR A 265 -7.32 -11.08 -8.75
N ALA A 266 -6.59 -11.53 -9.77
CA ALA A 266 -5.25 -11.02 -10.05
C ALA A 266 -4.92 -10.95 -11.54
N GLN A 267 -5.74 -10.27 -12.35
CA GLN A 267 -5.44 -10.12 -13.79
C GLN A 267 -5.58 -8.70 -14.38
N SER A 268 -5.84 -7.66 -13.59
CA SER A 268 -5.75 -6.28 -14.12
C SER A 268 -4.91 -5.40 -13.23
N PHE A 269 -3.94 -4.71 -13.85
CA PHE A 269 -3.08 -3.68 -13.25
C PHE A 269 -3.86 -2.76 -12.28
N TRP A 270 -5.10 -2.43 -12.63
CA TRP A 270 -6.03 -1.61 -11.86
C TRP A 270 -6.76 -2.32 -10.70
N ARG A 271 -6.92 -3.65 -10.72
CA ARG A 271 -7.36 -4.44 -9.56
C ARG A 271 -6.24 -4.63 -8.53
N TYR A 272 -4.97 -4.65 -8.92
CA TYR A 272 -3.88 -4.85 -7.94
C TYR A 272 -3.71 -3.71 -6.92
N THR A 273 -4.27 -2.52 -7.19
CA THR A 273 -4.36 -1.47 -6.17
C THR A 273 -5.39 -1.78 -5.07
N SER A 274 -6.40 -2.61 -5.36
CA SER A 274 -7.40 -3.05 -4.38
C SER A 274 -7.12 -4.44 -3.81
N VAL A 275 -6.36 -5.29 -4.50
CA VAL A 275 -6.05 -6.68 -4.08
C VAL A 275 -5.47 -6.79 -2.66
N PRO A 276 -4.54 -5.94 -2.19
CA PRO A 276 -4.08 -6.02 -0.80
C PRO A 276 -5.20 -5.70 0.16
N TYR A 277 -5.99 -4.66 -0.10
CA TYR A 277 -7.10 -4.33 0.76
C TYR A 277 -8.17 -5.43 0.77
N GLU A 278 -8.52 -5.98 -0.39
CA GLU A 278 -9.54 -7.02 -0.56
C GLU A 278 -9.09 -8.38 -0.02
N ALA A 279 -7.89 -8.84 -0.37
CA ALA A 279 -7.28 -10.07 0.14
C ALA A 279 -7.07 -10.00 1.66
N PHE A 280 -6.68 -8.84 2.20
CA PHE A 280 -6.59 -8.67 3.65
C PHE A 280 -7.98 -8.57 4.32
N THR A 281 -8.99 -7.95 3.71
CA THR A 281 -10.37 -8.01 4.26
C THR A 281 -10.93 -9.43 4.28
N TYR A 282 -10.57 -10.25 3.29
CA TYR A 282 -10.90 -11.68 3.26
C TYR A 282 -10.22 -12.44 4.41
N LEU A 283 -8.91 -12.22 4.61
CA LEU A 283 -8.16 -12.85 5.70
C LEU A 283 -8.57 -12.36 7.11
N LEU A 284 -8.94 -11.08 7.24
CA LEU A 284 -9.48 -10.48 8.46
C LEU A 284 -10.77 -11.18 8.89
N TYR A 285 -11.65 -11.53 7.94
CA TYR A 285 -12.87 -12.23 8.28
C TYR A 285 -12.59 -13.62 8.88
N ARG A 286 -11.60 -14.33 8.32
CA ARG A 286 -11.25 -15.69 8.76
C ARG A 286 -10.54 -15.72 10.12
N ASN A 287 -9.65 -14.76 10.40
CA ASN A 287 -8.85 -14.71 11.63
C ASN A 287 -8.60 -13.26 12.10
N LYS A 288 -9.65 -12.62 12.60
CA LYS A 288 -9.70 -11.19 12.98
C LYS A 288 -8.52 -10.73 13.86
N VAL A 289 -8.16 -11.52 14.87
CA VAL A 289 -7.15 -11.17 15.87
C VAL A 289 -5.73 -11.36 15.32
N LEU A 290 -5.46 -12.51 14.69
CA LEU A 290 -4.13 -12.86 14.20
C LEU A 290 -3.66 -11.91 13.09
N LEU A 291 -4.58 -11.40 12.27
CA LEU A 291 -4.23 -10.47 11.19
C LEU A 291 -3.94 -9.04 11.66
N LEU A 292 -4.45 -8.62 12.82
CA LEU A 292 -4.10 -7.34 13.41
C LEU A 292 -2.75 -7.40 14.15
N LEU A 293 -2.37 -8.59 14.63
CA LEU A 293 -1.07 -8.80 15.26
C LEU A 293 0.09 -8.56 14.30
N ILE A 294 -0.02 -8.96 13.02
CA ILE A 294 1.07 -8.79 12.04
C ILE A 294 1.48 -7.32 11.86
N PRO A 295 0.59 -6.38 11.44
CA PRO A 295 0.93 -4.98 11.31
C PRO A 295 1.25 -4.31 12.65
N PHE A 296 0.67 -4.78 13.76
CA PHE A 296 1.03 -4.29 15.09
C PHE A 296 2.48 -4.67 15.47
N LEU A 297 2.87 -5.92 15.26
CA LEU A 297 4.25 -6.39 15.47
C LEU A 297 5.22 -5.64 14.56
N LEU A 298 4.84 -5.44 13.29
CA LEU A 298 5.63 -4.66 12.34
C LEU A 298 5.82 -3.21 12.83
N LEU A 299 4.78 -2.57 13.34
CA LEU A 299 4.85 -1.23 13.94
C LEU A 299 5.83 -1.19 15.12
N VAL A 300 5.78 -2.19 16.00
CA VAL A 300 6.71 -2.28 17.14
C VAL A 300 8.15 -2.47 16.66
N ILE A 301 8.39 -3.39 15.71
CA ILE A 301 9.72 -3.65 15.15
C ILE A 301 10.28 -2.39 14.48
N LEU A 302 9.49 -1.69 13.66
CA LEU A 302 9.91 -0.45 13.00
C LEU A 302 10.21 0.67 13.99
N SER A 303 9.42 0.79 15.06
CA SER A 303 9.63 1.78 16.12
C SER A 303 10.90 1.48 16.92
N LEU A 304 11.17 0.21 17.25
CA LEU A 304 12.40 -0.22 17.91
C LEU A 304 13.63 -0.02 17.02
N ALA A 305 13.53 -0.35 15.73
CA ALA A 305 14.58 -0.09 14.75
C ALA A 305 14.89 1.41 14.65
N THR A 306 13.85 2.25 14.59
CA THR A 306 13.98 3.71 14.59
C THR A 306 14.72 4.19 15.83
N TYR A 307 14.35 3.70 17.02
CA TYR A 307 15.03 4.05 18.25
C TYR A 307 16.51 3.62 18.26
N TRP A 308 16.80 2.41 17.78
CA TRP A 308 18.16 1.90 17.66
C TRP A 308 19.04 2.77 16.76
N VAL A 309 18.50 3.19 15.60
CA VAL A 309 19.19 4.13 14.69
C VAL A 309 19.35 5.49 15.37
N PHE A 310 18.28 6.05 15.93
CA PHE A 310 18.26 7.38 16.53
C PHE A 310 19.27 7.53 17.67
N LYS A 311 19.44 6.49 18.49
CA LYS A 311 20.44 6.46 19.57
C LYS A 311 21.86 6.59 19.04
N ARG A 312 22.15 6.08 17.84
CA ARG A 312 23.49 6.02 17.22
C ARG A 312 23.78 7.17 16.26
N ILE A 313 22.86 8.11 16.08
CA ILE A 313 23.10 9.29 15.25
C ILE A 313 24.27 10.09 15.85
N SER A 314 25.35 10.19 15.08
CA SER A 314 26.54 11.00 15.35
C SER A 314 26.60 12.15 14.34
N LEU A 315 27.14 13.29 14.78
CA LEU A 315 27.32 14.48 13.94
C LEU A 315 28.47 14.34 12.92
N GLU A 316 29.28 13.29 13.03
CA GLU A 316 30.54 13.14 12.29
C GLU A 316 30.39 12.51 10.88
N GLN A 317 29.22 11.95 10.54
CA GLN A 317 29.02 11.20 9.29
C GLN A 317 28.17 11.93 8.23
N GLN A 318 28.28 13.25 8.12
CA GLN A 318 27.38 14.10 7.32
C GLN A 318 27.43 13.85 5.79
N ASP A 319 28.55 13.37 5.25
CA ASP A 319 28.72 13.26 3.78
C ASP A 319 28.21 11.96 3.15
N ASN A 320 27.88 10.97 3.98
CA ASN A 320 27.38 9.67 3.52
C ASN A 320 25.89 9.73 3.20
N TYR A 321 25.44 8.86 2.27
CA TYR A 321 24.02 8.73 1.96
C TYR A 321 23.24 8.20 3.18
N LEU A 322 23.74 7.13 3.81
CA LEU A 322 23.20 6.61 5.06
C LEU A 322 23.87 7.23 6.29
N THR A 323 23.08 7.42 7.35
CA THR A 323 23.53 7.90 8.65
C THR A 323 24.51 6.94 9.33
N LEU A 324 24.39 5.63 9.06
CA LEU A 324 25.28 4.59 9.59
C LEU A 324 25.89 3.82 8.42
N LYS A 325 27.21 3.97 8.18
CA LYS A 325 27.91 3.25 7.10
C LYS A 325 27.75 1.72 7.17
N GLN A 326 27.60 1.17 8.36
CA GLN A 326 27.41 -0.27 8.60
C GLN A 326 26.13 -0.81 7.95
N LEU A 327 25.13 0.05 7.71
CA LEU A 327 23.87 -0.32 7.08
C LEU A 327 23.92 -0.30 5.55
N ASN A 328 25.03 0.12 4.93
CA ASN A 328 25.14 0.17 3.48
C ASN A 328 24.86 -1.20 2.84
N VAL A 329 25.44 -2.28 3.37
CA VAL A 329 25.24 -3.63 2.83
C VAL A 329 23.81 -4.14 3.06
N PRO A 330 23.25 -4.11 4.29
CA PRO A 330 21.86 -4.51 4.51
C PRO A 330 20.86 -3.73 3.63
N VAL A 331 20.99 -2.39 3.55
CA VAL A 331 20.09 -1.55 2.75
C VAL A 331 20.26 -1.84 1.26
N TYR A 332 21.49 -2.08 0.80
CA TYR A 332 21.75 -2.48 -0.58
C TYR A 332 21.04 -3.78 -0.95
N ILE A 333 21.17 -4.82 -0.11
CA ILE A 333 20.52 -6.12 -0.33
C ILE A 333 19.00 -5.95 -0.39
N VAL A 334 18.42 -5.22 0.57
CA VAL A 334 16.98 -4.95 0.61
C VAL A 334 16.54 -4.18 -0.64
N PHE A 335 17.29 -3.15 -1.06
CA PHE A 335 16.99 -2.38 -2.26
C PHE A 335 16.98 -3.26 -3.50
N VAL A 336 18.02 -4.08 -3.70
CA VAL A 336 18.13 -4.96 -4.86
C VAL A 336 17.01 -5.97 -4.88
N PHE A 337 16.75 -6.64 -3.75
CA PHE A 337 15.68 -7.63 -3.66
C PHE A 337 14.30 -7.00 -3.90
N TYR A 338 14.01 -5.89 -3.23
CA TYR A 338 12.73 -5.19 -3.33
C TYR A 338 12.45 -4.70 -4.76
N THR A 339 13.43 -4.05 -5.40
CA THR A 339 13.26 -3.53 -6.76
C THR A 339 13.16 -4.66 -7.79
N THR A 340 13.99 -5.71 -7.66
CA THR A 340 13.91 -6.91 -8.52
C THR A 340 12.56 -7.57 -8.41
N PHE A 341 12.06 -7.74 -7.19
CA PHE A 341 10.76 -8.35 -6.94
C PHE A 341 9.60 -7.48 -7.45
N SER A 342 9.66 -6.16 -7.24
CA SER A 342 8.56 -5.27 -7.61
C SER A 342 8.48 -5.03 -9.12
N LEU A 343 9.63 -4.86 -9.79
CA LEU A 343 9.67 -4.55 -11.22
C LEU A 343 9.79 -5.82 -12.08
N GLY A 344 10.66 -6.75 -11.69
CA GLY A 344 10.93 -7.97 -12.47
C GLY A 344 9.72 -8.90 -12.54
N VAL A 345 8.98 -9.07 -11.44
CA VAL A 345 7.75 -9.90 -11.43
C VAL A 345 6.63 -9.25 -12.25
N GLN A 346 6.57 -7.92 -12.28
CA GLN A 346 5.61 -7.17 -13.10
C GLN A 346 6.03 -7.03 -14.57
N GLY A 347 7.18 -7.59 -14.96
CA GLY A 347 7.66 -7.53 -16.34
C GLY A 347 8.18 -6.14 -16.77
N ILE A 348 8.48 -5.24 -15.84
CA ILE A 348 8.98 -3.89 -16.14
C ILE A 348 10.52 -3.89 -16.10
N PRO A 349 11.24 -3.31 -17.09
CA PRO A 349 10.74 -2.54 -18.25
C PRO A 349 10.62 -3.33 -19.55
N PHE A 350 11.11 -4.57 -19.61
CA PHE A 350 11.36 -5.28 -20.88
C PHE A 350 10.13 -5.96 -21.49
N GLY A 351 8.98 -5.94 -20.83
CA GLY A 351 7.79 -6.69 -21.23
C GLY A 351 7.89 -8.16 -20.82
N GLY A 352 6.74 -8.79 -20.56
CA GLY A 352 6.64 -10.15 -20.04
C GLY A 352 6.17 -10.16 -18.59
N ALA A 353 4.85 -10.00 -18.39
CA ALA A 353 4.23 -10.35 -17.13
C ALA A 353 4.28 -11.88 -16.94
N ILE A 354 3.98 -12.37 -15.74
CA ILE A 354 3.93 -13.80 -15.45
C ILE A 354 3.10 -14.53 -16.53
N PRO A 355 3.66 -15.54 -17.22
CA PRO A 355 2.95 -16.25 -18.29
C PRO A 355 1.71 -16.95 -17.72
N THR A 356 0.53 -16.61 -18.23
CA THR A 356 -0.73 -17.23 -17.81
C THR A 356 -0.95 -18.62 -18.43
N ASN A 357 -0.21 -18.93 -19.51
CA ASN A 357 -0.24 -20.21 -20.20
C ASN A 357 1.08 -20.97 -20.06
N LEU A 358 1.04 -22.08 -19.33
CA LEU A 358 2.15 -23.03 -19.10
C LEU A 358 2.72 -23.69 -20.38
N SER A 359 2.15 -23.42 -21.56
CA SER A 359 2.51 -24.10 -22.81
C SER A 359 3.57 -23.38 -23.66
N PHE A 360 3.85 -22.09 -23.41
CA PHE A 360 4.85 -21.33 -24.14
C PHE A 360 6.16 -21.23 -23.36
N GLN A 361 7.12 -22.10 -23.68
CA GLN A 361 8.47 -22.06 -23.08
C GLN A 361 9.19 -20.72 -23.33
N ALA A 362 8.88 -20.03 -24.44
CA ALA A 362 9.47 -18.74 -24.78
C ALA A 362 9.09 -17.64 -23.76
N ASP A 363 7.85 -17.63 -23.26
CA ASP A 363 7.38 -16.59 -22.33
C ASP A 363 8.06 -16.69 -20.96
N TRP A 364 8.33 -17.92 -20.50
CA TRP A 364 9.09 -18.16 -19.28
C TRP A 364 10.56 -17.73 -19.39
N VAL A 365 11.15 -17.89 -20.58
CA VAL A 365 12.52 -17.40 -20.86
C VAL A 365 12.56 -15.88 -20.84
N VAL A 366 11.61 -15.21 -21.50
CA VAL A 366 11.50 -13.74 -21.49
C VAL A 366 11.28 -13.21 -20.07
N TYR A 367 10.38 -13.84 -19.31
CA TYR A 367 10.13 -13.50 -17.91
C TYR A 367 11.39 -13.67 -17.02
N GLY A 368 12.11 -14.78 -17.18
CA GLY A 368 13.36 -15.04 -16.48
C GLY A 368 14.46 -14.03 -16.82
N LEU A 369 14.61 -13.70 -18.12
CA LEU A 369 15.55 -12.67 -18.59
C LEU A 369 15.19 -11.29 -18.02
N ASN A 370 13.90 -10.98 -17.88
CA ASN A 370 13.44 -9.73 -17.29
C ASN A 370 13.85 -9.63 -15.81
N ILE A 371 13.58 -10.67 -15.01
CA ILE A 371 14.01 -10.73 -13.61
C ILE A 371 15.54 -10.55 -13.50
N VAL A 372 16.32 -11.24 -14.34
CA VAL A 372 17.78 -11.12 -14.35
C VAL A 372 18.23 -9.71 -14.76
N GLY A 373 17.60 -9.12 -15.78
CA GLY A 373 17.89 -7.76 -16.23
C GLY A 373 17.61 -6.70 -15.16
N VAL A 374 16.47 -6.81 -14.48
CA VAL A 374 16.12 -5.93 -13.34
C VAL A 374 17.10 -6.16 -12.19
N PHE A 375 17.44 -7.41 -11.87
CA PHE A 375 18.42 -7.71 -10.83
C PHE A 375 19.78 -7.05 -11.10
N LEU A 376 20.31 -7.20 -12.31
CA LEU A 376 21.60 -6.61 -12.71
C LEU A 376 21.56 -5.08 -12.68
N THR A 377 20.48 -4.47 -13.18
CA THR A 377 20.31 -3.00 -13.15
C THR A 377 20.17 -2.48 -11.72
N SER A 378 19.41 -3.16 -10.86
CA SER A 378 19.28 -2.83 -9.45
C SER A 378 20.60 -2.97 -8.68
N LEU A 379 21.42 -3.98 -8.98
CA LEU A 379 22.77 -4.11 -8.44
C LEU A 379 23.62 -2.88 -8.82
N LEU A 380 23.63 -2.52 -10.11
CA LEU A 380 24.41 -1.36 -10.58
C LEU A 380 23.94 -0.05 -9.94
N ILE A 381 22.63 0.24 -9.98
CA ILE A 381 22.05 1.47 -9.43
C ILE A 381 22.27 1.53 -7.92
N GLY A 382 21.97 0.45 -7.19
CA GLY A 382 22.15 0.41 -5.74
C GLY A 382 23.60 0.63 -5.34
N HIS A 383 24.56 0.09 -6.10
CA HIS A 383 25.97 0.29 -5.85
C HIS A 383 26.39 1.74 -6.10
N MET A 384 25.92 2.34 -7.21
CA MET A 384 26.19 3.74 -7.53
C MET A 384 25.61 4.70 -6.48
N VAL A 385 24.39 4.48 -6.01
CA VAL A 385 23.73 5.34 -5.02
C VAL A 385 24.39 5.24 -3.64
N LEU A 386 24.68 4.03 -3.17
CA LEU A 386 25.19 3.81 -1.81
C LEU A 386 26.70 4.04 -1.68
N TYR A 387 27.48 3.72 -2.71
CA TYR A 387 28.94 3.80 -2.67
C TYR A 387 29.52 4.95 -3.49
N LYS A 388 28.70 5.68 -4.28
CA LYS A 388 29.12 6.78 -5.18
C LYS A 388 30.29 6.39 -6.09
N LYS A 389 30.39 5.12 -6.45
CA LYS A 389 31.45 4.55 -7.29
C LYS A 389 30.83 3.69 -8.37
N PHE A 390 31.37 3.76 -9.58
CA PHE A 390 31.02 2.81 -10.63
C PHE A 390 31.77 1.49 -10.35
N PRO A 391 31.08 0.34 -10.25
CA PRO A 391 31.70 -0.91 -9.80
C PRO A 391 32.83 -1.35 -10.74
N LEU A 392 32.68 -1.13 -12.05
CA LEU A 392 33.64 -1.56 -13.08
C LEU A 392 34.90 -0.67 -13.17
N ILE A 393 34.81 0.62 -12.81
CA ILE A 393 35.95 1.57 -12.95
C ILE A 393 36.84 1.55 -11.71
N SER A 394 36.28 1.19 -10.55
CA SER A 394 37.01 1.23 -9.27
C SER A 394 38.15 0.20 -9.16
N ARG A 395 38.02 -0.98 -9.78
CA ARG A 395 39.10 -1.99 -9.84
C ARG A 395 40.24 -1.58 -10.77
N TYR A 396 39.95 -0.81 -11.82
CA TYR A 396 40.96 -0.37 -12.78
C TYR A 396 41.89 0.70 -12.18
N TYR A 397 41.37 1.59 -11.32
CA TYR A 397 42.18 2.60 -10.63
C TYR A 397 42.93 2.07 -9.39
N SER A 398 42.48 0.99 -8.73
CA SER A 398 43.27 0.38 -7.65
C SER A 398 44.48 -0.40 -8.17
N PHE A 399 44.46 -0.83 -9.44
CA PHE A 399 45.59 -1.51 -10.08
C PHE A 399 46.67 -0.56 -10.62
N LYS A 400 46.35 0.73 -10.81
CA LYS A 400 47.31 1.75 -11.27
C LYS A 400 48.01 2.52 -10.14
N LYS A 401 47.70 2.19 -8.88
CA LYS A 401 48.26 2.81 -7.65
C LYS A 401 49.04 1.83 -6.77
N LYS A 402 49.23 0.60 -7.24
CA LYS A 402 50.32 -0.28 -6.82
C LYS A 402 51.35 -0.27 -7.94
#